data_AF-A0A5U3B480-F1
#
_entry.id   AF-A0A5U3B480-F1
#
_cell.length_a   1.000
_cell.length_b   1.000
_cell.length_c   1.000
_cell.angle_alpha   90.00
_cell.angle_beta   90.00
_cell.angle_gamma   90.00
#
_symmetry.space_group_name_H-M   'P 1'
#
loop_
_entity.id
_entity.type
_entity.pdbx_description
1 polymer ?
#
loop_
_entity_poly.entity_id
_entity_poly.type
_entity_poly.pdbx_seq_one_letter_code
_entity_poly.pdbx_strand_id
1 'polypeptide(L)'
;MMLFLFNLNNMVFYTESDWRGVMNHIFKLAFIFIVNIIFLINASATTMDKVKFVEANGIKIHYVEEGEGPPLLLIHGGGLTAKSWQGLAKEASRYFRVIMPDSRGHGLTNNPQGTFSYDLMTEDMAAFVKALKL
;
A
#
# COMPACT_ATOMS: atom_id res chain seq x y z
N MET A 1 25.17 36.81 28.58
CA MET A 1 25.87 36.36 29.81
C MET A 1 26.77 35.20 29.40
N MET A 2 28.09 35.31 29.52
CA MET A 2 29.03 34.33 28.96
C MET A 2 29.04 33.04 29.82
N LEU A 3 28.66 31.89 29.26
CA LEU A 3 28.70 30.59 29.94
C LEU A 3 30.02 29.88 29.62
N PHE A 4 30.69 29.38 30.66
CA PHE A 4 32.04 28.80 30.59
C PHE A 4 31.98 27.28 30.69
N LEU A 5 32.60 26.58 29.73
CA LEU A 5 32.97 25.17 29.87
C LEU A 5 34.45 25.01 29.56
N PHE A 6 35.19 24.39 30.49
CA PHE A 6 36.64 24.19 30.43
C PHE A 6 37.00 23.04 29.49
N ASN A 7 37.91 23.29 28.54
CA ASN A 7 38.65 22.25 27.82
C ASN A 7 40.16 22.54 27.98
N LEU A 8 40.93 21.56 28.43
CA LEU A 8 42.28 21.73 28.99
C LEU A 8 43.39 22.04 27.98
N ASN A 9 43.13 22.09 26.67
CA ASN A 9 44.21 22.13 25.67
C ASN A 9 44.21 23.31 24.69
N ASN A 10 43.18 24.17 24.64
CA ASN A 10 43.21 25.43 23.88
C ASN A 10 41.99 26.31 24.26
N MET A 11 42.23 27.59 24.56
CA MET A 11 41.18 28.53 24.96
C MET A 11 40.54 29.16 23.72
N VAL A 12 39.50 28.53 23.19
CA VAL A 12 38.68 29.07 22.10
C VAL A 12 37.43 29.70 22.71
N PHE A 13 37.23 31.00 22.46
CA PHE A 13 36.10 31.76 23.00
C PHE A 13 34.88 31.62 22.10
N TYR A 14 33.73 31.23 22.68
CA TYR A 14 32.44 31.24 22.00
C TYR A 14 31.50 32.22 22.70
N THR A 15 30.84 33.05 21.90
CA THR A 15 29.83 34.01 22.33
C THR A 15 28.45 33.36 22.42
N GLU A 16 27.51 33.99 23.13
CA GLU A 16 26.12 33.53 23.20
C GLU A 16 25.45 33.51 21.80
N SER A 17 25.89 34.38 20.89
CA SER A 17 25.49 34.39 19.48
C SER A 17 25.97 33.17 18.70
N ASP A 18 27.15 32.63 19.01
CA ASP A 18 27.71 31.47 18.32
C ASP A 18 26.88 30.21 18.61
N TRP A 19 26.48 30.03 19.86
CA TRP A 19 25.58 28.94 20.26
C TRP A 19 24.18 29.08 19.66
N ARG A 20 23.63 30.29 19.58
CA ARG A 20 22.32 30.52 18.92
C ARG A 20 22.36 30.14 17.45
N GLY A 21 23.46 30.40 16.75
CA GLY A 21 23.67 30.01 15.36
C GLY A 21 23.71 28.49 15.17
N VAL A 22 24.50 27.79 16.01
CA VAL A 22 24.60 26.33 16.01
C VAL A 22 23.25 25.67 16.34
N MET A 23 22.58 26.15 17.39
CA MET A 23 21.27 25.63 17.79
C MET A 23 20.21 25.84 16.71
N ASN A 24 20.19 26.98 16.02
CA ASN A 24 19.28 27.22 14.90
C ASN A 24 19.50 26.22 13.74
N HIS A 25 20.74 25.81 13.47
CA HIS A 25 21.02 24.77 12.47
C HIS A 25 20.56 23.39 12.94
N ILE A 26 20.80 23.04 14.20
CA ILE A 26 20.32 21.79 14.80
C ILE A 26 18.79 21.70 14.74
N PHE A 27 18.08 22.77 15.11
CA PHE A 27 16.61 22.81 15.03
C PHE A 27 16.10 22.70 13.60
N LYS A 28 16.74 23.35 12.61
CA LYS A 28 16.38 23.21 11.19
C LYS A 28 16.59 21.78 10.70
N LEU A 29 17.71 21.15 11.04
CA LEU A 29 18.00 19.77 10.64
C LEU A 29 17.04 18.78 11.31
N ALA A 30 16.75 18.95 12.60
CA ALA A 30 15.78 18.14 13.33
C ALA A 30 14.37 18.30 12.73
N PHE A 31 13.96 19.52 12.39
CA PHE A 31 12.67 19.78 11.75
C PHE A 31 12.56 19.11 10.37
N ILE A 32 13.60 19.23 9.52
CA ILE A 32 13.64 18.56 8.22
C ILE A 32 13.55 17.04 8.41
N PHE A 33 14.30 16.48 9.36
CA PHE A 33 14.30 15.05 9.64
C PHE A 33 12.94 14.56 10.13
N ILE A 34 12.29 15.29 11.04
CA ILE A 34 10.95 14.98 11.56
C ILE A 34 9.92 15.04 10.44
N VAL A 35 9.94 16.09 9.60
CA VAL A 35 9.01 16.22 8.47
C VAL A 35 9.20 15.06 7.48
N ASN A 36 10.45 14.68 7.18
CA ASN A 36 10.72 13.53 6.32
C ASN A 36 10.24 12.20 6.94
N ILE A 37 10.41 12.00 8.25
CA ILE A 37 9.88 10.82 8.94
C ILE A 37 8.35 10.78 8.89
N ILE A 38 7.68 11.90 9.17
CA ILE A 38 6.22 11.99 9.11
C ILE A 38 5.72 11.68 7.69
N PHE A 39 6.41 12.19 6.66
CA PHE A 39 6.10 11.88 5.26
C PHE A 39 6.27 10.38 4.95
N LEU A 40 7.35 9.75 5.41
CA LEU A 40 7.61 8.31 5.22
C LEU A 40 6.57 7.42 5.93
N ILE A 41 6.16 7.80 7.14
CA ILE A 41 5.11 7.08 7.90
C ILE A 41 3.77 7.17 7.17
N ASN A 42 3.39 8.36 6.68
CA ASN A 42 2.13 8.54 5.96
C ASN A 42 2.13 7.86 4.58
N ALA A 43 3.26 7.86 3.86
CA ALA A 43 3.38 7.18 2.57
C ALA A 43 3.20 5.66 2.67
N SER A 44 3.69 5.05 3.74
CA SER A 44 3.50 3.62 4.04
C SER A 44 2.04 3.31 4.39
N ALA A 45 1.38 4.18 5.16
CA ALA A 45 -0.02 4.01 5.57
C ALA A 45 -1.02 4.13 4.40
N THR A 46 -0.68 4.85 3.33
CA THR A 46 -1.56 5.04 2.16
C THR A 46 -1.57 3.88 1.14
N THR A 47 -0.83 2.79 1.35
CA THR A 47 -0.74 1.69 0.36
C THR A 47 -1.06 0.30 0.89
N MET A 48 -1.61 0.18 2.11
CA MET A 48 -2.29 -1.05 2.51
C MET A 48 -3.77 -1.00 2.08
N ASP A 49 -4.02 -1.10 0.79
CA ASP A 49 -5.27 -1.75 0.37
C ASP A 49 -5.30 -3.08 1.11
N LYS A 50 -6.29 -3.28 1.99
CA LYS A 50 -6.44 -4.54 2.72
C LYS A 50 -6.50 -5.65 1.69
N VAL A 51 -5.42 -6.42 1.55
CA VAL A 51 -5.34 -7.55 0.63
C VAL A 51 -6.50 -8.49 0.98
N LYS A 52 -7.48 -8.61 0.09
CA LYS A 52 -8.68 -9.41 0.34
C LYS A 52 -8.53 -10.78 -0.29
N PHE A 53 -9.01 -11.78 0.42
CA PHE A 53 -9.04 -13.15 -0.04
C PHE A 53 -10.38 -13.79 0.27
N VAL A 54 -10.75 -14.79 -0.52
CA VAL A 54 -11.87 -15.69 -0.24
C VAL A 54 -11.48 -17.11 -0.63
N GLU A 55 -11.89 -18.09 0.17
CA GLU A 55 -11.74 -19.50 -0.16
C GLU A 55 -12.91 -19.92 -1.06
N ALA A 56 -12.61 -20.39 -2.27
CA ALA A 56 -13.60 -20.81 -3.25
C ALA A 56 -13.01 -21.88 -4.18
N ASN A 57 -13.79 -22.89 -4.54
CA ASN A 57 -13.36 -24.02 -5.37
C ASN A 57 -12.02 -24.68 -4.95
N GLY A 58 -11.75 -24.74 -3.64
CA GLY A 58 -10.53 -25.32 -3.09
C GLY A 58 -9.26 -24.48 -3.30
N ILE A 59 -9.40 -23.21 -3.71
CA ILE A 59 -8.30 -22.25 -3.86
C ILE A 59 -8.58 -20.97 -3.06
N LYS A 60 -7.49 -20.28 -2.71
CA LYS A 60 -7.53 -18.99 -2.02
C LYS A 60 -7.44 -17.88 -3.07
N ILE A 61 -8.58 -17.31 -3.39
CA ILE A 61 -8.73 -16.30 -4.44
C ILE A 61 -8.48 -14.92 -3.85
N HIS A 62 -7.44 -14.24 -4.34
CA HIS A 62 -7.22 -12.83 -4.09
C HIS A 62 -8.19 -11.99 -4.93
N TYR A 63 -8.64 -10.87 -4.36
CA TYR A 63 -9.37 -9.87 -5.12
C TYR A 63 -9.12 -8.46 -4.56
N VAL A 64 -9.23 -7.48 -5.46
CA VAL A 64 -9.30 -6.06 -5.10
C VAL A 64 -10.76 -5.64 -5.15
N GLU A 65 -11.15 -4.74 -4.26
CA GLU A 65 -12.52 -4.23 -4.19
C GLU A 65 -12.51 -2.74 -3.91
N GLU A 66 -13.23 -1.98 -4.74
CA GLU A 66 -13.32 -0.53 -4.67
C GLU A 66 -14.76 -0.06 -4.86
N GLY A 67 -15.12 1.04 -4.18
CA GLY A 67 -16.44 1.64 -4.32
C GLY A 67 -17.56 0.89 -3.58
N GLU A 68 -18.76 1.41 -3.76
CA GLU A 68 -20.00 0.90 -3.16
C GLU A 68 -21.12 0.93 -4.22
N GLY A 69 -22.20 0.17 -3.99
CA GLY A 69 -23.34 0.10 -4.91
C GLY A 69 -23.51 -1.27 -5.58
N PRO A 70 -24.17 -1.33 -6.76
CA PRO A 70 -24.36 -2.58 -7.49
C PRO A 70 -23.03 -3.25 -7.84
N PRO A 71 -22.91 -4.58 -7.74
CA PRO A 71 -21.65 -5.26 -7.99
C PRO A 71 -21.26 -5.23 -9.47
N LEU A 72 -20.00 -4.89 -9.74
CA LEU A 72 -19.37 -4.99 -11.05
C LEU A 72 -18.13 -5.88 -10.95
N LEU A 73 -18.20 -7.08 -11.53
CA LEU A 73 -17.09 -8.03 -11.56
C LEU A 73 -16.22 -7.80 -12.80
N LEU A 74 -14.92 -7.55 -12.62
CA LEU A 74 -13.96 -7.38 -13.71
C LEU A 74 -12.95 -8.52 -13.72
N ILE A 75 -13.06 -9.40 -14.72
CA ILE A 75 -12.18 -10.58 -14.88
C ILE A 75 -11.06 -10.21 -15.86
N HIS A 76 -9.81 -10.33 -15.42
CA HIS A 76 -8.64 -9.98 -16.25
C HIS A 76 -8.39 -11.02 -17.36
N GLY A 77 -7.63 -10.63 -18.40
CA GLY A 77 -7.18 -11.53 -19.47
C GLY A 77 -5.99 -12.42 -19.08
N GLY A 78 -5.60 -13.34 -19.97
CA GLY A 78 -4.48 -14.27 -19.71
C GLY A 78 -3.15 -13.55 -19.47
N GLY A 79 -2.39 -13.99 -18.45
CA GLY A 79 -1.11 -13.41 -18.06
C GLY A 79 -1.20 -12.06 -17.32
N LEU A 80 -2.41 -11.56 -17.09
CA LEU A 80 -2.66 -10.33 -16.35
C LEU A 80 -3.08 -10.62 -14.89
N THR A 81 -3.37 -9.55 -14.15
CA THR A 81 -3.88 -9.59 -12.77
C THR A 81 -5.00 -8.56 -12.63
N ALA A 82 -5.65 -8.52 -11.46
CA ALA A 82 -6.62 -7.50 -11.07
C ALA A 82 -6.14 -6.07 -11.34
N LYS A 83 -4.82 -5.83 -11.24
CA LYS A 83 -4.22 -4.50 -11.50
C LYS A 83 -4.45 -3.99 -12.92
N SER A 84 -4.67 -4.87 -13.89
CA SER A 84 -4.96 -4.47 -15.28
C SER A 84 -6.23 -3.61 -15.40
N TRP A 85 -7.12 -3.68 -14.41
CA TRP A 85 -8.35 -2.91 -14.36
C TRP A 85 -8.26 -1.59 -13.61
N GLN A 86 -7.13 -1.23 -12.97
CA GLN A 86 -7.02 -0.03 -12.12
C GLN A 86 -7.51 1.25 -12.80
N GLY A 87 -7.23 1.43 -14.09
CA GLY A 87 -7.69 2.60 -14.85
C GLY A 87 -9.22 2.69 -14.95
N LEU A 88 -9.89 1.56 -15.21
CA LEU A 88 -11.35 1.49 -15.28
C LEU A 88 -11.99 1.53 -13.89
N ALA A 89 -11.42 0.79 -12.94
CA ALA A 89 -11.91 0.67 -11.57
C ALA A 89 -12.01 2.03 -10.88
N LYS A 90 -11.02 2.92 -11.10
CA LYS A 90 -11.00 4.27 -10.54
C LYS A 90 -12.25 5.09 -10.89
N GLU A 91 -12.78 4.96 -12.11
CA GLU A 91 -14.00 5.69 -12.49
C GLU A 91 -15.27 4.88 -12.21
N ALA A 92 -15.24 3.57 -12.39
CA ALA A 92 -16.39 2.71 -12.15
C ALA A 92 -16.77 2.64 -10.65
N SER A 93 -15.80 2.72 -9.75
CA SER A 93 -16.02 2.66 -8.29
C SER A 93 -16.83 3.82 -7.72
N ARG A 94 -17.03 4.88 -8.52
CA ARG A 94 -17.92 6.00 -8.19
C ARG A 94 -19.41 5.64 -8.26
N TYR A 95 -19.75 4.54 -8.95
CA TYR A 95 -21.12 4.12 -9.20
C TYR A 95 -21.38 2.65 -8.83
N PHE A 96 -20.34 1.84 -8.78
CA PHE A 96 -20.41 0.40 -8.57
C PHE A 96 -19.51 -0.04 -7.41
N ARG A 97 -19.88 -1.15 -6.79
CA ARG A 97 -18.97 -1.98 -6.00
C ARG A 97 -18.14 -2.80 -6.97
N VAL A 98 -16.97 -2.30 -7.34
CA VAL A 98 -16.07 -2.92 -8.32
C VAL A 98 -15.27 -4.03 -7.63
N ILE A 99 -15.32 -5.24 -8.17
CA ILE A 99 -14.68 -6.44 -7.63
C ILE A 99 -13.78 -7.03 -8.71
N MET A 100 -12.49 -7.16 -8.42
CA MET A 100 -11.46 -7.54 -9.38
C MET A 100 -10.68 -8.75 -8.83
N PRO A 101 -11.14 -9.99 -9.08
CA PRO A 101 -10.41 -11.19 -8.67
C PRO A 101 -9.18 -11.43 -9.53
N ASP A 102 -8.14 -11.99 -8.91
CA ASP A 102 -7.08 -12.68 -9.63
C ASP A 102 -7.52 -14.12 -9.91
N SER A 103 -7.47 -14.53 -11.17
CA SER A 103 -7.75 -15.91 -11.58
C SER A 103 -6.72 -16.88 -10.98
N ARG A 104 -7.04 -18.19 -10.96
CA ARG A 104 -6.11 -19.23 -10.49
C ARG A 104 -4.70 -19.03 -11.02
N GLY A 105 -3.71 -19.11 -10.14
CA GLY A 105 -2.29 -18.99 -10.50
C GLY A 105 -1.86 -17.61 -11.02
N HIS A 106 -2.72 -16.60 -10.96
CA HIS A 106 -2.38 -15.22 -11.29
C HIS A 106 -2.33 -14.36 -10.02
N GLY A 107 -1.55 -13.29 -10.08
CA GLY A 107 -1.40 -12.32 -8.99
C GLY A 107 -1.12 -12.99 -7.64
N LEU A 108 -2.04 -12.83 -6.68
CA LEU A 108 -1.90 -13.43 -5.34
C LEU A 108 -2.80 -14.66 -5.12
N THR A 109 -3.56 -15.10 -6.14
CA THR A 109 -4.36 -16.33 -6.06
C THR A 109 -3.47 -17.55 -6.23
N ASN A 110 -3.61 -18.54 -5.33
CA ASN A 110 -2.82 -19.76 -5.42
C ASN A 110 -3.29 -20.69 -6.56
N ASN A 111 -2.47 -21.68 -6.91
CA ASN A 111 -2.85 -22.81 -7.77
C ASN A 111 -2.13 -24.08 -7.32
N PRO A 112 -2.60 -24.74 -6.25
CA PRO A 112 -1.91 -25.88 -5.67
C PRO A 112 -1.82 -27.09 -6.62
N GLN A 113 -2.76 -27.20 -7.57
CA GLN A 113 -2.79 -28.31 -8.53
C GLN A 113 -1.91 -28.06 -9.76
N GLY A 114 -1.50 -26.81 -10.03
CA GLY A 114 -0.71 -26.46 -11.20
C GLY A 114 -1.42 -26.64 -12.54
N THR A 115 -2.73 -26.90 -12.53
CA THR A 115 -3.55 -27.15 -13.73
C THR A 115 -4.33 -25.92 -14.14
N PHE A 116 -4.62 -25.83 -15.45
CA PHE A 116 -5.40 -24.76 -16.06
C PHE A 116 -6.34 -25.34 -17.13
N SER A 117 -7.61 -24.96 -17.08
CA SER A 117 -8.56 -25.08 -18.18
C SER A 117 -9.58 -23.96 -18.07
N TYR A 118 -10.22 -23.60 -19.18
CA TYR A 118 -11.27 -22.58 -19.14
C TYR A 118 -12.46 -23.01 -18.29
N ASP A 119 -12.81 -24.31 -18.30
CA ASP A 119 -13.88 -24.86 -17.46
C ASP A 119 -13.55 -24.67 -15.97
N LEU A 120 -12.35 -25.05 -15.56
CA LEU A 120 -11.91 -24.94 -14.18
C LEU A 120 -11.82 -23.48 -13.70
N MET A 121 -11.34 -22.60 -14.58
CA MET A 121 -11.32 -21.15 -14.30
C MET A 121 -12.73 -20.56 -14.19
N THR A 122 -13.69 -21.08 -14.97
CA THR A 122 -15.09 -20.68 -14.91
C THR A 122 -15.74 -21.14 -13.61
N GLU A 123 -15.46 -22.38 -13.18
CA GLU A 123 -15.90 -22.93 -11.90
C GLU A 123 -15.37 -22.12 -10.72
N ASP A 124 -14.11 -21.67 -10.76
CA ASP A 124 -13.55 -20.79 -9.74
C ASP A 124 -14.32 -19.48 -9.63
N MET A 125 -14.63 -18.84 -10.76
CA MET A 125 -15.36 -17.58 -10.78
C MET A 125 -16.80 -17.75 -10.32
N ALA A 126 -17.46 -18.86 -10.69
CA ALA A 126 -18.79 -19.18 -10.20
C ALA A 126 -18.79 -19.41 -8.67
N ALA A 127 -17.80 -20.15 -8.16
CA ALA A 127 -17.63 -20.37 -6.72
C ALA A 127 -17.30 -19.07 -5.97
N PHE A 128 -16.47 -18.21 -6.57
CA PHE A 128 -16.11 -16.89 -6.04
C PHE A 128 -17.35 -15.99 -5.89
N VAL A 129 -18.15 -15.85 -6.95
CA VAL A 129 -19.41 -15.07 -6.95
C VAL A 129 -20.35 -15.58 -5.85
N LYS A 130 -20.51 -16.90 -5.74
CA LYS A 130 -21.32 -17.52 -4.69
C LYS A 130 -20.77 -17.24 -3.29
N ALA A 131 -19.45 -17.34 -3.10
CA ALA A 131 -18.80 -17.11 -1.82
C ALA A 131 -18.95 -15.66 -1.34
N LEU A 132 -18.93 -14.69 -2.27
CA LEU A 132 -19.15 -13.27 -1.99
C LEU A 132 -20.64 -12.87 -1.92
N LYS A 133 -21.55 -13.81 -2.18
CA LYS A 133 -23.01 -13.59 -2.20
C LYS A 133 -23.42 -12.47 -3.16
N LEU A 134 -22.83 -12.49 -4.35
CA LEU A 134 -23.14 -11.58 -5.45
C LEU A 134 -24.29 -12.10 -6.31
#